data_AF-A0A3M1HFU9-F1
#
_entry.id   AF-A0A3M1HFU9-F1
#
_cell.length_a   1.000
_cell.length_b   1.000
_cell.length_c   1.000
_cell.angle_alpha   90.00
_cell.angle_beta   90.00
_cell.angle_gamma   90.00
#
_symmetry.space_group_name_H-M   'P 1'
#
loop_
_entity.id
_entity.type
_entity.pdbx_description
1 polymer ?
#
loop_
_entity_poly.entity_id
_entity_poly.type
_entity_poly.pdbx_seq_one_letter_code
_entity_poly.pdbx_strand_id
1 'polypeptide(L)'
;MKENHYLEPDLSGNWGRIFQGPYFIISGLLFLFLVGFILSGIMYVPPKKMAILIRKTGKDLRNGEIIALQPDQKGIVLQPIAEGFHWYNPYTWDWVIRDQIEVPEGKVGVQIRQYGKPLEEWQVIAKEGQKGILPDVLKPGRYLINPYAIKVVLMDAVTVPPGHRGVVWNIAGKIPKKTH
;
A
#
# COMPACT_ATOMS: atom_id res chain seq x y z
N MET A 1 -68.18 38.69 10.80
CA MET A 1 -66.77 38.63 11.26
C MET A 1 -66.54 37.24 11.83
N LYS A 2 -65.75 36.40 11.15
CA LYS A 2 -65.36 35.07 11.64
C LYS A 2 -63.98 35.23 12.28
N GLU A 3 -63.89 35.06 13.60
CA GLU A 3 -62.60 35.00 14.29
C GLU A 3 -61.91 33.70 13.91
N ASN A 4 -60.78 33.83 13.21
CA ASN A 4 -59.89 32.71 12.93
C ASN A 4 -59.14 32.40 14.23
N HIS A 5 -59.57 31.34 14.90
CA HIS A 5 -58.88 30.78 16.05
C HIS A 5 -57.57 30.15 15.52
N TYR A 6 -56.46 30.85 15.70
CA TYR A 6 -55.13 30.31 15.42
C TYR A 6 -54.82 29.27 16.49
N LEU A 7 -54.88 27.99 16.12
CA LEU A 7 -54.34 26.91 16.93
C LEU A 7 -52.83 27.12 17.01
N GLU A 8 -52.32 27.55 18.16
CA GLU A 8 -50.88 27.48 18.41
C GLU A 8 -50.47 26.01 18.35
N PRO A 9 -49.47 25.63 17.51
CA PRO A 9 -48.96 24.28 17.52
C PRO A 9 -48.29 24.05 18.87
N ASP A 10 -48.75 23.03 19.61
CA ASP A 10 -48.18 22.64 20.89
C ASP A 10 -46.76 22.10 20.69
N LEU A 11 -45.78 23.00 20.73
CA LEU A 11 -44.36 22.65 20.64
C LEU A 11 -43.84 21.92 21.89
N SER A 12 -44.73 21.54 22.82
CA SER A 12 -44.47 20.53 23.85
C SER A 12 -44.46 19.12 23.25
N GLY A 13 -43.71 18.94 22.16
CA GLY A 13 -43.10 17.67 21.84
C GLY A 13 -42.39 17.17 23.09
N ASN A 14 -42.36 15.85 23.27
CA ASN A 14 -41.91 15.20 24.49
C ASN A 14 -40.38 15.26 24.65
N TRP A 15 -39.78 16.45 24.52
CA TRP A 15 -38.35 16.73 24.55
C TRP A 15 -37.73 16.27 25.87
N GLY A 16 -38.46 16.34 26.98
CA GLY A 16 -38.02 15.86 28.30
C GLY A 16 -37.79 14.35 28.38
N ARG A 17 -38.50 13.52 27.59
CA ARG A 17 -38.32 12.05 27.59
C ARG A 17 -37.21 11.57 26.65
N ILE A 18 -36.79 12.41 25.70
CA ILE A 18 -35.62 12.14 24.85
C ILE A 18 -34.33 12.26 25.66
N PHE A 19 -34.30 13.15 26.67
CA PHE A 19 -33.15 13.37 27.55
C PHE A 19 -33.14 12.50 28.84
N GLN A 20 -34.23 11.82 29.19
CA GLN A 20 -34.36 11.01 30.42
C GLN A 20 -34.73 9.53 30.15
N GLY A 21 -34.11 8.92 29.15
CA GLY A 21 -34.40 7.53 28.77
C GLY A 21 -33.15 6.70 28.44
N PRO A 22 -33.30 5.38 28.23
CA PRO A 22 -32.21 4.47 27.86
C PRO A 22 -31.47 4.90 26.57
N TYR A 23 -32.07 5.77 25.75
CA TYR A 23 -31.47 6.34 24.55
C TYR A 23 -30.23 7.20 24.82
N PHE A 24 -30.13 7.88 25.98
CA PHE A 24 -28.92 8.61 26.34
C PHE A 24 -27.75 7.66 26.62
N ILE A 25 -28.04 6.53 27.28
CA ILE A 25 -27.06 5.48 27.54
C ILE A 25 -26.62 4.81 26.23
N ILE A 26 -27.58 4.48 25.36
CA ILE A 26 -27.30 3.88 24.04
C ILE A 26 -26.50 4.84 23.17
N SER A 27 -26.86 6.13 23.12
CA SER A 27 -26.13 7.17 22.39
C SER A 27 -24.71 7.35 22.93
N GLY A 28 -24.53 7.37 24.25
CA GLY A 28 -23.22 7.43 24.89
C GLY A 28 -22.35 6.22 24.56
N LEU A 29 -22.91 5.00 24.60
CA LEU A 29 -22.20 3.78 24.21
C LEU A 29 -21.83 3.76 22.72
N LEU A 30 -22.75 4.20 21.85
CA LEU A 30 -22.49 4.32 20.41
C LEU A 30 -21.38 5.34 20.13
N PHE A 31 -21.38 6.47 20.85
CA PHE A 31 -20.34 7.48 20.75
C PHE A 31 -18.98 6.94 21.21
N LEU A 32 -18.92 6.27 22.36
CA LEU A 32 -17.70 5.62 22.84
C LEU A 32 -17.19 4.55 21.88
N PHE A 33 -18.08 3.75 21.30
CA PHE A 33 -17.74 2.78 20.28
C PHE A 33 -17.19 3.45 19.01
N LEU A 34 -17.83 4.53 18.55
CA LEU A 34 -17.38 5.29 17.38
C LEU A 34 -16.00 5.91 17.62
N VAL A 35 -15.77 6.51 18.80
CA VAL A 35 -14.47 7.06 19.18
C VAL A 35 -13.42 5.96 19.26
N GLY A 36 -13.72 4.83 19.90
CA GLY A 36 -12.81 3.67 19.94
C GLY A 36 -12.49 3.13 18.55
N PHE A 37 -13.48 3.06 17.66
CA PHE A 37 -13.31 2.65 16.27
C PHE A 37 -12.40 3.61 15.49
N ILE A 38 -12.61 4.93 15.62
CA ILE A 38 -11.76 5.93 14.99
C ILE A 38 -10.33 5.84 15.54
N LEU A 39 -10.15 5.75 16.86
CA LEU A 39 -8.83 5.67 17.49
C LEU A 39 -8.10 4.39 17.09
N SER A 40 -8.80 3.26 16.94
CA SER A 40 -8.19 2.01 16.47
C SER A 40 -7.64 2.07 15.05
N GLY A 41 -8.09 3.03 14.24
CA GLY A 41 -7.56 3.28 12.89
C GLY A 41 -6.27 4.11 12.85
N ILE A 42 -5.83 4.65 14.00
CA ILE A 42 -4.59 5.42 14.06
C ILE A 42 -3.40 4.45 14.02
N MET A 43 -2.59 4.60 12.98
CA MET A 43 -1.35 3.88 12.79
C MET A 43 -0.18 4.85 12.94
N TYR A 44 0.74 4.53 13.84
CA TYR A 44 2.03 5.20 13.92
C TYR A 44 3.11 4.34 13.27
N VAL A 45 3.78 4.90 12.26
CA VAL A 45 4.92 4.26 11.59
C VAL A 45 6.20 4.88 12.13
N PRO A 46 7.03 4.12 12.87
CA PRO A 46 8.29 4.63 13.42
C PRO A 46 9.26 5.07 12.31
N PRO A 47 10.27 5.90 12.64
CA PRO A 47 11.28 6.31 11.68
C PRO A 47 12.07 5.12 11.15
N LYS A 48 12.51 5.21 9.88
CA LYS A 48 13.21 4.14 9.12
C LYS A 48 12.37 2.87 8.88
N LYS A 49 11.09 2.89 9.24
CA LYS A 49 10.14 1.83 8.94
C LYS A 49 9.15 2.31 7.89
N MET A 50 8.45 1.36 7.31
CA MET A 50 7.36 1.59 6.38
C MET A 50 6.22 0.65 6.73
N ALA A 51 4.99 1.10 6.48
CA ALA A 51 3.82 0.26 6.63
C ALA A 51 3.41 -0.33 5.29
N ILE A 52 3.26 -1.65 5.26
CA ILE A 52 2.70 -2.37 4.12
C ILE A 52 1.21 -2.56 4.40
N LEU A 53 0.38 -1.94 3.58
CA LEU A 53 -1.07 -2.11 3.68
C LEU A 53 -1.51 -3.44 3.07
N ILE A 54 -2.46 -4.08 3.74
CA ILE A 54 -3.16 -5.26 3.26
C ILE A 54 -4.64 -4.93 3.26
N ARG A 55 -5.28 -5.03 2.10
CA ARG A 55 -6.70 -4.78 1.98
C ARG A 55 -7.48 -6.05 2.30
N LYS A 56 -8.38 -5.96 3.28
CA LYS A 56 -9.19 -7.11 3.76
C LYS A 56 -10.45 -7.31 2.91
N THR A 57 -11.02 -6.22 2.39
CA THR A 57 -12.30 -6.19 1.69
C THR A 57 -12.15 -5.77 0.23
N GLY A 58 -12.98 -6.32 -0.67
CA GLY A 58 -12.93 -6.01 -2.10
C GLY A 58 -13.12 -7.26 -2.96
N LYS A 59 -12.78 -7.13 -4.24
CA LYS A 59 -12.79 -8.28 -5.16
C LYS A 59 -11.65 -9.23 -4.82
N ASP A 60 -11.92 -10.52 -4.88
CA ASP A 60 -10.88 -11.53 -4.72
C ASP A 60 -9.85 -11.44 -5.86
N LEU A 61 -8.60 -11.77 -5.52
CA LEU A 61 -7.51 -11.87 -6.48
C LEU A 61 -7.73 -13.08 -7.40
N ARG A 62 -7.17 -13.01 -8.61
CA ARG A 62 -7.14 -14.19 -9.48
C ARG A 62 -6.28 -15.27 -8.81
N ASN A 63 -6.67 -16.53 -9.02
CA ASN A 63 -6.07 -17.67 -8.35
C ASN A 63 -4.54 -17.68 -8.52
N GLY A 64 -3.80 -17.62 -7.41
CA GLY A 64 -2.32 -17.59 -7.37
C GLY A 64 -1.66 -16.21 -7.28
N GLU A 65 -2.41 -15.11 -7.38
CA GLU A 65 -1.89 -13.75 -7.16
C GLU A 65 -2.09 -13.33 -5.68
N ILE A 66 -1.09 -12.69 -5.07
CA ILE A 66 -1.14 -12.19 -3.68
C ILE A 66 -1.11 -10.66 -3.57
N ILE A 67 -0.92 -9.98 -4.70
CA ILE A 67 -0.70 -8.53 -4.77
C ILE A 67 -1.87 -7.87 -5.47
N ALA A 68 -2.45 -6.88 -4.79
CA ALA A 68 -3.50 -6.05 -5.37
C ALA A 68 -2.87 -5.08 -6.37
N LEU A 69 -3.11 -5.32 -7.67
CA LEU A 69 -2.71 -4.40 -8.74
C LEU A 69 -3.68 -3.24 -8.84
N GLN A 70 -4.95 -3.48 -8.52
CA GLN A 70 -6.01 -2.48 -8.54
C GLN A 70 -6.40 -2.10 -7.11
N PRO A 71 -6.79 -0.84 -6.87
CA PRO A 71 -7.18 -0.37 -5.54
C PRO A 71 -8.48 -1.00 -5.04
N ASP A 72 -9.28 -1.67 -5.88
CA ASP A 72 -10.54 -2.35 -5.53
C ASP A 72 -10.36 -3.86 -5.21
N GLN A 73 -9.14 -4.38 -5.29
CA GLN A 73 -8.80 -5.78 -4.97
C GLN A 73 -8.42 -5.97 -3.51
N LYS A 74 -8.71 -7.17 -3.00
CA LYS A 74 -8.20 -7.69 -1.72
C LYS A 74 -6.71 -8.01 -1.87
N GLY A 75 -5.92 -7.88 -0.80
CA GLY A 75 -4.52 -8.32 -0.78
C GLY A 75 -3.49 -7.22 -0.51
N ILE A 76 -2.22 -7.53 -0.77
CA ILE A 76 -1.10 -6.65 -0.42
C ILE A 76 -1.01 -5.49 -1.42
N VAL A 77 -0.98 -4.25 -0.91
CA VAL A 77 -0.83 -3.04 -1.75
C VAL A 77 0.60 -2.87 -2.22
N LEU A 78 0.79 -2.45 -3.48
CA LEU A 78 2.10 -2.22 -4.07
C LEU A 78 2.92 -1.14 -3.38
N GLN A 79 2.30 0.01 -3.09
CA GLN A 79 2.97 1.18 -2.53
C GLN A 79 2.96 1.13 -1.00
N PRO A 80 4.11 0.99 -0.33
CA PRO A 80 4.20 1.16 1.12
C PRO A 80 4.00 2.62 1.50
N ILE A 81 3.58 2.82 2.75
CA ILE A 81 3.44 4.14 3.34
C ILE A 81 4.72 4.50 4.10
N ALA A 82 5.13 5.75 3.96
CA ALA A 82 6.27 6.33 4.68
C ALA A 82 6.02 6.44 6.20
N GLU A 83 7.09 6.74 6.93
CA GLU A 83 7.03 7.04 8.36
C GLU A 83 6.06 8.19 8.70
N GLY A 84 5.54 8.18 9.93
CA GLY A 84 4.60 9.19 10.40
C GLY A 84 3.26 8.62 10.91
N PHE A 85 2.34 9.54 11.20
CA PHE A 85 0.99 9.21 11.63
C PHE A 85 0.07 9.11 10.43
N HIS A 86 -0.63 7.98 10.34
CA HIS A 86 -1.59 7.71 9.29
C HIS A 86 -2.87 7.18 9.92
N TRP A 87 -4.00 7.39 9.25
CA TRP A 87 -5.29 6.84 9.69
C TRP A 87 -5.88 5.97 8.59
N TYR A 88 -6.16 4.72 8.91
CA TYR A 88 -6.81 3.77 8.02
C TYR A 88 -7.91 3.03 8.77
N ASN A 89 -9.05 2.84 8.11
CA ASN A 89 -10.17 2.10 8.69
C ASN A 89 -9.77 0.62 8.96
N PRO A 90 -9.75 0.15 10.23
CA PRO A 90 -9.37 -1.22 10.60
C PRO A 90 -10.29 -2.30 10.03
N TYR A 91 -11.52 -1.94 9.67
CA TYR A 91 -12.48 -2.85 9.05
C TYR A 91 -12.05 -3.23 7.63
N THR A 92 -11.49 -2.28 6.86
CA THR A 92 -11.10 -2.51 5.47
C THR A 92 -9.62 -2.80 5.30
N TRP A 93 -8.79 -2.34 6.23
CA TRP A 93 -7.33 -2.38 6.12
C TRP A 93 -6.71 -3.18 7.26
N ASP A 94 -5.66 -3.92 6.91
CA ASP A 94 -4.61 -4.36 7.81
C ASP A 94 -3.31 -3.65 7.45
N TRP A 95 -2.36 -3.66 8.36
CA TRP A 95 -1.01 -3.18 8.07
C TRP A 95 0.05 -4.00 8.78
N VAL A 96 1.20 -4.11 8.14
CA VAL A 96 2.40 -4.72 8.71
C VAL A 96 3.53 -3.72 8.63
N ILE A 97 4.10 -3.38 9.78
CA ILE A 97 5.26 -2.49 9.85
C ILE A 97 6.52 -3.31 9.55
N ARG A 98 7.32 -2.84 8.59
CA ARG A 98 8.59 -3.45 8.20
C ARG A 98 9.68 -2.38 8.10
N ASP A 99 10.93 -2.80 8.10
CA ASP A 99 12.06 -1.90 7.87
C ASP A 99 12.13 -1.48 6.40
N GLN A 100 12.52 -0.23 6.16
CA GLN A 100 12.78 0.26 4.81
C GLN A 100 13.98 -0.45 4.20
N ILE A 101 14.02 -0.58 2.87
CA ILE A 101 15.16 -1.18 2.19
C ILE A 101 16.28 -0.15 2.12
N GLU A 102 17.38 -0.41 2.81
CA GLU A 102 18.59 0.41 2.77
C GLU A 102 19.65 -0.28 1.92
N VAL A 103 20.07 0.39 0.85
CA VAL A 103 21.19 -0.02 0.01
C VAL A 103 22.42 0.72 0.53
N PRO A 104 23.40 0.01 1.12
CA PRO A 104 24.59 0.64 1.66
C PRO A 104 25.48 1.20 0.55
N GLU A 105 26.37 2.10 0.93
CA GLU A 105 27.39 2.63 0.03
C GLU A 105 28.29 1.49 -0.51
N GLY A 106 28.74 1.64 -1.76
CA GLY A 106 29.52 0.59 -2.45
C GLY A 106 28.70 -0.61 -2.90
N LYS A 107 27.38 -0.64 -2.67
CA LYS A 107 26.48 -1.67 -3.19
C LYS A 107 25.39 -1.11 -4.09
N VAL A 108 24.85 -1.98 -4.92
CA VAL A 108 23.67 -1.75 -5.75
C VAL A 108 22.58 -2.76 -5.40
N GLY A 109 21.32 -2.32 -5.44
CA GLY A 109 20.17 -3.19 -5.20
C GLY A 109 19.57 -3.67 -6.51
N VAL A 110 19.77 -4.94 -6.85
CA VAL A 110 19.09 -5.58 -7.99
C VAL A 110 17.67 -5.92 -7.60
N GLN A 111 16.70 -5.48 -8.40
CA GLN A 111 15.28 -5.63 -8.11
C GLN A 111 14.70 -6.84 -8.84
N ILE A 112 13.97 -7.69 -8.12
CA ILE A 112 13.28 -8.85 -8.66
C ILE A 112 11.79 -8.71 -8.36
N ARG A 113 11.00 -8.43 -9.40
CA ARG A 113 9.54 -8.34 -9.28
C ARG A 113 8.95 -9.73 -9.09
N GLN A 114 8.13 -9.91 -8.06
CA GLN A 114 7.54 -11.20 -7.67
C GLN A 114 6.13 -11.44 -8.26
N TYR A 115 5.56 -10.44 -8.93
CA TYR A 115 4.19 -10.44 -9.46
C TYR A 115 4.13 -10.10 -10.95
N GLY A 116 2.99 -10.39 -11.58
CA GLY A 116 2.77 -10.17 -13.01
C GLY A 116 2.89 -11.44 -13.83
N LYS A 117 2.91 -11.29 -15.16
CA LYS A 117 2.99 -12.41 -16.10
C LYS A 117 4.34 -13.14 -15.96
N PRO A 118 4.38 -14.47 -16.09
CA PRO A 118 5.65 -15.19 -16.12
C PRO A 118 6.52 -14.70 -17.30
N LEU A 119 7.84 -14.82 -17.14
CA LEU A 119 8.79 -14.61 -18.23
C LEU A 119 8.56 -15.65 -19.34
N GLU A 120 8.82 -15.25 -20.58
CA GLU A 120 9.01 -16.20 -21.66
C GLU A 120 10.28 -17.03 -21.39
N GLU A 121 10.31 -18.29 -21.81
CA GLU A 121 11.37 -19.26 -21.48
C GLU A 121 12.79 -18.76 -21.80
N TRP A 122 12.92 -17.89 -22.80
CA TRP A 122 14.20 -17.34 -23.28
C TRP A 122 14.53 -15.95 -22.70
N GLN A 123 13.67 -15.38 -21.87
CA GLN A 123 13.78 -14.01 -21.39
C GLN A 123 14.28 -13.99 -19.93
N VAL A 124 15.43 -13.33 -19.71
CA VAL A 124 16.03 -13.21 -18.37
C VAL A 124 15.60 -11.93 -17.64
N ILE A 125 15.44 -10.83 -18.38
CA ILE A 125 15.08 -9.51 -17.84
C ILE A 125 13.58 -9.29 -18.02
N ALA A 126 12.86 -8.96 -16.95
CA ALA A 126 11.44 -8.66 -17.00
C ALA A 126 11.16 -7.32 -17.68
N LYS A 127 10.16 -7.34 -18.57
CA LYS A 127 9.55 -6.13 -19.13
C LYS A 127 8.43 -5.65 -18.21
N GLU A 128 7.79 -4.55 -18.60
CA GLU A 128 6.63 -4.01 -17.90
C GLU A 128 5.54 -5.07 -17.69
N GLY A 129 5.06 -5.20 -16.45
CA GLY A 129 4.03 -6.17 -16.07
C GLY A 129 4.48 -7.64 -16.02
N GLN A 130 5.75 -7.95 -16.27
CA GLN A 130 6.30 -9.31 -16.11
C GLN A 130 6.96 -9.49 -14.74
N LYS A 131 6.91 -10.73 -14.23
CA LYS A 131 7.59 -11.20 -13.02
C LYS A 131 9.04 -11.54 -13.38
N GLY A 132 10.03 -11.01 -12.66
CA GLY A 132 11.44 -11.33 -12.92
C GLY A 132 12.41 -10.20 -12.54
N ILE A 133 13.65 -10.29 -13.03
CA ILE A 133 14.70 -9.31 -12.75
C ILE A 133 14.42 -8.02 -13.52
N LEU A 134 14.32 -6.89 -12.84
CA LEU A 134 14.13 -5.60 -13.47
C LEU A 134 15.46 -5.06 -14.02
N PRO A 135 15.44 -4.32 -15.14
CA PRO A 135 16.65 -3.71 -15.71
C PRO A 135 17.20 -2.58 -14.82
N ASP A 136 16.33 -1.91 -14.06
CA ASP A 136 16.72 -0.80 -13.21
C ASP A 136 17.27 -1.27 -11.87
N VAL A 137 18.43 -0.74 -11.50
CA VAL A 137 19.10 -1.00 -10.22
C VAL A 137 18.88 0.16 -9.25
N LEU A 138 18.81 -0.18 -7.96
CA LEU A 138 18.78 0.80 -6.88
C LEU A 138 20.20 1.26 -6.58
N LYS A 139 20.37 2.57 -6.48
CA LYS A 139 21.61 3.21 -6.04
C LYS A 139 21.72 3.12 -4.51
N PRO A 140 22.89 3.42 -3.91
CA PRO A 140 22.98 3.60 -2.47
C PRO A 140 21.95 4.61 -1.97
N GLY A 141 21.20 4.25 -0.92
CA GLY A 141 20.10 5.04 -0.39
C GLY A 141 19.01 4.22 0.29
N ARG A 142 17.97 4.91 0.79
CA ARG A 142 16.79 4.29 1.41
C ARG A 142 15.60 4.35 0.48
N TYR A 143 14.88 3.24 0.40
CA TYR A 143 13.75 3.08 -0.51
C TYR A 143 12.51 2.50 0.19
N LEU A 144 11.35 3.06 -0.15
CA LEU A 144 10.03 2.59 0.25
C LEU A 144 9.52 1.56 -0.77
N ILE A 145 10.04 0.35 -0.69
CA ILE A 145 9.71 -0.74 -1.62
C ILE A 145 9.05 -1.87 -0.86
N ASN A 146 7.91 -2.34 -1.37
CA ASN A 146 7.23 -3.48 -0.77
C ASN A 146 8.04 -4.78 -1.00
N PRO A 147 8.56 -5.44 0.06
CA PRO A 147 9.34 -6.67 -0.06
C PRO A 147 8.54 -7.87 -0.60
N TYR A 148 7.21 -7.86 -0.45
CA TYR A 148 6.35 -8.89 -1.04
C TYR A 148 6.18 -8.70 -2.55
N ALA A 149 6.32 -7.46 -3.05
CA ALA A 149 6.18 -7.13 -4.46
C ALA A 149 7.51 -7.19 -5.22
N ILE A 150 8.57 -6.67 -4.61
CA ILE A 150 9.90 -6.58 -5.21
C ILE A 150 10.90 -7.09 -4.17
N LYS A 151 11.64 -8.14 -4.53
CA LYS A 151 12.77 -8.64 -3.76
C LYS A 151 14.02 -7.89 -4.21
N VAL A 152 14.71 -7.23 -3.28
CA VAL A 152 15.97 -6.54 -3.55
C VAL A 152 17.14 -7.44 -3.14
N VAL A 153 18.10 -7.64 -4.04
CA VAL A 153 19.33 -8.39 -3.81
C VAL A 153 20.50 -7.41 -3.88
N LEU A 154 21.28 -7.31 -2.81
CA LEU A 154 22.43 -6.41 -2.75
C LEU A 154 23.63 -7.07 -3.44
N MET A 155 24.26 -6.35 -4.36
CA MET A 155 25.47 -6.74 -5.06
C MET A 155 26.51 -5.62 -4.97
N ASP A 156 27.79 -5.96 -5.06
CA ASP A 156 28.86 -4.97 -4.98
C ASP A 156 28.89 -4.09 -6.24
N ALA A 157 29.03 -2.79 -6.04
CA ALA A 157 29.10 -1.82 -7.12
C ALA A 157 30.46 -1.88 -7.79
N VAL A 158 30.48 -2.01 -9.12
CA VAL A 158 31.72 -1.93 -9.89
C VAL A 158 32.02 -0.46 -10.18
N THR A 159 33.06 0.07 -9.53
CA THR A 159 33.56 1.43 -9.78
C THR A 159 34.62 1.38 -10.88
N VAL A 160 34.40 2.12 -11.96
CA VAL A 160 35.40 2.30 -13.03
C VAL A 160 36.19 3.58 -12.71
N PRO A 161 37.51 3.48 -12.41
CA PRO A 161 38.32 4.64 -12.11
C PRO A 161 38.47 5.57 -13.33
N PRO A 162 38.83 6.85 -13.13
CA PRO A 162 39.17 7.74 -14.23
C PRO A 162 40.31 7.14 -15.08
N GLY A 163 40.24 7.36 -16.40
CA GLY A 163 41.20 6.79 -17.36
C GLY A 163 40.90 5.34 -17.81
N HIS A 164 39.88 4.68 -17.25
CA HIS A 164 39.44 3.34 -17.66
C HIS A 164 38.14 3.38 -18.48
N ARG A 165 37.89 2.35 -19.29
CA ARG A 165 36.61 2.14 -19.99
C ARG A 165 35.96 0.86 -19.51
N GLY A 166 34.75 0.97 -18.97
CA GLY A 166 33.91 -0.18 -18.67
C GLY A 166 33.27 -0.71 -19.95
N VAL A 167 33.36 -2.02 -20.17
CA VAL A 167 32.63 -2.71 -21.25
C VAL A 167 31.58 -3.59 -20.61
N VAL A 168 30.34 -3.46 -21.06
CA VAL A 168 29.21 -4.29 -20.61
C VAL A 168 28.73 -5.10 -21.80
N TRP A 169 28.62 -6.41 -21.62
CA TRP A 169 28.02 -7.29 -22.63
C TRP A 169 26.57 -7.59 -22.23
N ASN A 170 25.62 -7.32 -23.11
CA ASN A 170 24.22 -7.65 -22.87
C ASN A 170 23.95 -9.10 -23.28
N ILE A 171 23.76 -9.97 -22.30
CA ILE A 171 23.45 -11.39 -22.52
C ILE A 171 21.97 -11.60 -22.91
N ALA A 172 21.09 -10.62 -22.61
CA ALA A 172 19.66 -10.68 -22.88
C ALA A 172 19.25 -9.95 -24.18
N GLY A 173 20.17 -9.80 -25.14
CA GLY A 173 19.90 -9.19 -26.43
C GLY A 173 18.90 -9.99 -27.29
N LYS A 174 18.21 -9.31 -28.23
CA LYS A 174 17.37 -10.00 -29.21
C LYS A 174 18.25 -10.87 -30.10
N ILE A 175 17.79 -12.10 -30.40
CA ILE A 175 18.45 -12.98 -31.37
C ILE A 175 18.56 -12.20 -32.70
N PRO A 176 19.75 -12.13 -33.32
CA PRO A 176 19.91 -11.47 -34.61
C PRO A 176 18.98 -12.14 -35.63
N LYS A 177 18.12 -11.33 -36.27
CA LYS A 177 17.25 -11.81 -37.35
C LYS A 177 18.17 -12.29 -38.47
N LYS A 178 18.07 -13.56 -38.88
CA LYS A 178 18.78 -14.06 -40.06
C LYS A 178 18.40 -13.21 -41.26
N THR A 179 19.32 -12.38 -41.72
CA THR A 179 19.22 -11.71 -43.02
C THR A 179 19.63 -12.77 -44.04
N HIS A 180 18.65 -13.24 -44.81
CA HIS A 180 18.90 -14.01 -46.03
C HIS A 180 19.27 -13.06 -47.15
#